data_AF-A0A8S9YMD9-F1
#
_entry.id   AF-A0A8S9YMD9-F1
#
_cell.length_a   1.000
_cell.length_b   1.000
_cell.length_c   1.000
_cell.angle_alpha   90.00
_cell.angle_beta   90.00
_cell.angle_gamma   90.00
#
_symmetry.space_group_name_H-M   'P 1'
#
loop_
_entity.id
_entity.type
_entity.pdbx_description
1 polymer ?
#
loop_
_entity_poly.entity_id
_entity_poly.type
_entity_poly.pdbx_seq_one_letter_code
_entity_poly.pdbx_strand_id
1 'polypeptide(L)'
;MLPSIHWTIERIVAVSMLPLYPIALYVDGPAMNFIVVSSVSMHVYWGLDGVIRDYAFERRYGPALMPALRTIWAMFCATGFAGLLYFNYNDVGFITAVKKLWAL
;
A
#
# COMPACT_ATOMS: atom_id res chain seq x y z
N MET A 1 -20.26 18.44 -9.29
CA MET A 1 -20.08 17.73 -8.01
C MET A 1 -18.58 17.74 -7.70
N LEU A 2 -18.18 18.17 -6.51
CA LEU A 2 -16.76 18.12 -6.10
C LEU A 2 -16.39 16.69 -5.68
N PRO A 3 -15.13 16.26 -5.86
CA PRO A 3 -14.68 14.95 -5.40
C PRO A 3 -14.76 14.85 -3.87
N SER A 4 -14.93 13.63 -3.36
CA SER A 4 -14.88 13.39 -1.92
C SER A 4 -13.47 13.66 -1.37
N ILE A 5 -13.40 13.96 -0.06
CA ILE A 5 -12.11 14.12 0.64
C ILE A 5 -11.28 12.84 0.52
N HIS A 6 -11.91 11.67 0.66
CA HIS A 6 -11.26 10.36 0.51
C HIS A 6 -10.59 10.22 -0.86
N TRP A 7 -11.34 10.50 -1.94
CA TRP A 7 -10.80 10.42 -3.30
C TRP A 7 -9.62 11.39 -3.48
N THR A 8 -9.73 12.60 -2.94
CA THR A 8 -8.65 13.59 -3.00
C THR A 8 -7.38 13.11 -2.29
N ILE A 9 -7.51 12.52 -1.10
CA ILE A 9 -6.38 11.96 -0.34
C ILE A 9 -5.70 10.82 -1.11
N GLU A 10 -6.47 9.90 -1.71
CA GLU A 10 -5.90 8.83 -2.54
C GLU A 10 -5.03 9.40 -3.67
N ARG A 11 -5.51 10.45 -4.35
CA ARG A 11 -4.76 11.08 -5.45
C ARG A 11 -3.51 11.78 -4.93
N ILE A 12 -3.57 12.45 -3.79
CA ILE A 12 -2.39 13.08 -3.16
C ILE A 12 -1.31 12.03 -2.86
N VAL A 13 -1.69 10.89 -2.26
CA VAL A 13 -0.75 9.80 -1.96
C VAL A 13 -0.18 9.22 -3.26
N ALA A 14 -1.01 8.98 -4.27
CA ALA A 14 -0.53 8.45 -5.56
C ALA A 14 0.44 9.41 -6.27
N VAL A 15 0.15 10.71 -6.27
CA VAL A 15 1.03 11.72 -6.90
C VAL A 15 2.31 11.90 -6.10
N SER A 16 2.27 11.87 -4.76
CA SER A 16 3.47 12.02 -3.94
C SER A 16 4.44 10.84 -4.07
N MET A 17 3.94 9.66 -4.44
CA MET A 17 4.77 8.49 -4.73
C MET A 17 5.65 8.66 -5.98
N LEU A 18 5.28 9.52 -6.92
CA LEU A 18 6.08 9.76 -8.15
C LEU A 18 7.49 10.29 -7.83
N PRO A 19 7.68 11.37 -7.06
CA PRO A 19 9.00 11.81 -6.63
C PRO A 19 9.58 10.96 -5.48
N LEU A 20 8.75 10.30 -4.68
CA LEU A 20 9.21 9.51 -3.53
C LEU A 20 10.21 8.43 -3.93
N TYR A 21 9.91 7.65 -4.96
CA TYR A 21 10.75 6.54 -5.37
C TYR A 21 12.14 6.94 -5.90
N PRO A 22 12.30 7.91 -6.82
CA PRO A 22 13.63 8.35 -7.21
C PRO A 22 14.40 8.97 -6.04
N ILE A 23 13.74 9.70 -5.12
CA ILE A 23 14.40 10.22 -3.92
C ILE A 23 14.89 9.08 -3.02
N ALA A 24 14.09 8.03 -2.82
CA ALA A 24 14.42 6.88 -1.99
C ALA A 24 15.65 6.10 -2.50
N LEU A 25 15.98 6.18 -3.79
CA LEU A 25 17.21 5.57 -4.32
C LEU A 25 18.46 6.21 -3.70
N TYR A 26 18.43 7.52 -3.45
CA TYR A 26 19.56 8.30 -2.91
C TYR A 26 19.48 8.52 -1.40
N VAL A 27 18.28 8.61 -0.84
CA VAL A 27 18.05 8.87 0.58
C VAL A 27 17.59 7.57 1.25
N ASP A 28 18.54 6.85 1.84
CA ASP A 28 18.27 5.59 2.53
C ASP A 28 18.49 5.75 4.04
N GLY A 29 17.40 5.74 4.79
CA GLY A 29 17.42 5.87 6.24
C GLY A 29 16.08 5.48 6.87
N PRO A 30 15.98 5.38 8.20
CA PRO A 30 14.79 4.86 8.88
C PRO A 30 13.50 5.62 8.53
N ALA A 31 13.57 6.96 8.47
CA ALA A 31 12.43 7.80 8.11
C ALA A 31 11.96 7.56 6.66
N MET A 32 12.89 7.48 5.70
CA MET A 32 12.52 7.23 4.30
C MET A 32 11.97 5.81 4.12
N ASN A 33 12.58 4.81 4.77
CA ASN A 33 12.06 3.45 4.76
C ASN A 33 10.63 3.39 5.29
N PHE A 34 10.33 4.07 6.40
CA PHE A 34 8.97 4.17 6.96
C PHE A 34 7.98 4.85 5.98
N ILE A 35 8.38 5.96 5.36
CA ILE A 35 7.55 6.69 4.39
C ILE A 35 7.24 5.79 3.19
N VAL A 36 8.26 5.15 2.60
CA VAL A 36 8.10 4.27 1.43
C VAL A 36 7.14 3.12 1.73
N VAL A 37 7.35 2.38 2.81
CA VAL A 37 6.48 1.24 3.13
C VAL A 37 5.06 1.67 3.50
N SER A 38 4.88 2.83 4.12
CA SER A 38 3.56 3.37 4.47
C SER A 38 2.80 3.83 3.22
N SER A 39 3.45 4.58 2.34
CA SER A 39 2.86 5.08 1.09
C SER A 39 2.41 3.94 0.18
N VAL A 40 3.28 2.95 -0.06
CA VAL A 40 2.92 1.80 -0.92
C VAL A 40 1.83 0.95 -0.29
N SER A 41 1.87 0.72 1.03
CA SER A 41 0.84 -0.09 1.72
C SER A 41 -0.54 0.57 1.64
N MET A 42 -0.62 1.89 1.85
CA MET A 42 -1.89 2.61 1.72
C MET A 42 -2.39 2.67 0.28
N HIS A 43 -1.50 2.90 -0.68
CA HIS A 43 -1.86 2.90 -2.10
C HIS A 43 -2.45 1.56 -2.55
N VAL A 44 -1.83 0.46 -2.14
CA VAL A 44 -2.29 -0.89 -2.44
C VAL A 44 -3.61 -1.18 -1.74
N TYR A 45 -3.74 -0.83 -0.45
CA TYR A 45 -4.97 -1.03 0.33
C TYR A 45 -6.20 -0.43 -0.35
N TRP A 46 -6.14 0.86 -0.72
CA TRP A 46 -7.25 1.53 -1.41
C TRP A 46 -7.43 1.03 -2.85
N GLY A 47 -6.33 0.78 -3.57
CA GLY A 47 -6.38 0.31 -4.96
C GLY A 47 -7.15 -1.00 -5.10
N LEU A 48 -6.79 -2.03 -4.31
CA LEU A 48 -7.48 -3.32 -4.42
C LEU A 48 -8.87 -3.31 -3.76
N ASP A 49 -9.14 -2.46 -2.76
CA ASP A 49 -10.51 -2.29 -2.25
C ASP A 49 -11.45 -1.79 -3.37
N GLY A 50 -10.97 -0.90 -4.25
CA GLY A 50 -11.66 -0.50 -5.47
C GLY A 50 -11.93 -1.68 -6.40
N VAL A 51 -10.89 -2.47 -6.71
CA VAL A 51 -11.02 -3.68 -7.55
C VAL A 51 -12.05 -4.66 -6.97
N ILE A 52 -12.03 -4.90 -5.65
CA ILE A 52 -13.01 -5.79 -5.01
C ILE A 52 -14.43 -5.26 -5.20
N ARG A 53 -14.65 -3.95 -5.04
CA ARG A 53 -15.99 -3.35 -5.24
C ARG A 53 -16.46 -3.46 -6.70
N ASP A 54 -15.56 -3.32 -7.66
CA ASP A 54 -15.89 -3.39 -9.08
C ASP A 54 -16.27 -4.81 -9.53
N TYR A 55 -15.59 -5.83 -9.01
CA TYR A 55 -15.74 -7.21 -9.52
C TYR A 55 -16.50 -8.17 -8.61
N ALA A 56 -16.57 -7.94 -7.29
CA ALA A 56 -17.26 -8.82 -6.34
C ALA A 56 -18.74 -8.43 -6.13
N PHE A 57 -19.44 -8.01 -7.18
CA PHE A 57 -20.78 -7.44 -7.06
C PHE A 57 -21.86 -8.48 -6.69
N GLU A 58 -22.77 -8.07 -5.81
CA GLU A 58 -23.78 -8.90 -5.17
C GLU A 58 -24.67 -9.65 -6.17
N ARG A 59 -25.06 -9.01 -7.28
CA ARG A 59 -25.93 -9.60 -8.30
C ARG A 59 -25.41 -10.94 -8.85
N ARG A 60 -24.09 -11.14 -8.89
CA ARG A 60 -23.47 -12.37 -9.43
C ARG A 60 -23.02 -13.36 -8.36
N TYR A 61 -22.62 -12.86 -7.19
CA TYR A 61 -21.92 -13.66 -6.18
C TYR A 61 -22.62 -13.71 -4.81
N GLY A 62 -23.75 -13.03 -4.67
CA GLY A 62 -24.49 -12.92 -3.42
C GLY A 62 -23.91 -11.87 -2.46
N PRO A 63 -24.63 -11.55 -1.37
CA PRO A 63 -24.29 -10.43 -0.48
C PRO A 63 -23.07 -10.68 0.40
N ALA A 64 -22.65 -11.94 0.58
CA ALA A 64 -21.61 -12.31 1.53
C ALA A 64 -20.18 -12.14 0.98
N LEU A 65 -19.98 -12.25 -0.33
CA LEU A 65 -18.63 -12.31 -0.92
C LEU A 65 -17.86 -11.00 -0.74
N MET A 66 -18.47 -9.86 -1.09
CA MET A 66 -17.78 -8.57 -1.03
C MET A 66 -17.34 -8.20 0.39
N PRO A 67 -18.20 -8.28 1.44
CA PRO A 67 -17.76 -8.03 2.81
C PRO A 67 -16.64 -8.97 3.27
N ALA A 68 -16.71 -10.26 2.91
CA ALA A 68 -15.68 -11.24 3.26
C ALA A 68 -14.33 -10.89 2.60
N LEU A 69 -14.31 -10.63 1.30
CA LEU A 69 -13.09 -10.26 0.58
C LEU A 69 -12.47 -8.97 1.11
N ARG A 70 -13.29 -7.95 1.39
CA ARG A 70 -12.80 -6.69 1.97
C ARG A 70 -12.19 -6.89 3.35
N THR A 71 -12.79 -7.75 4.18
CA THR A 71 -12.27 -8.08 5.51
C THR A 71 -10.94 -8.82 5.43
N ILE A 72 -10.86 -9.85 4.57
CA ILE A 72 -9.62 -10.59 4.33
C ILE A 72 -8.53 -9.65 3.81
N TRP A 73 -8.89 -8.75 2.88
CA TRP A 73 -7.96 -7.78 2.32
C TRP A 73 -7.43 -6.79 3.35
N ALA A 74 -8.31 -6.26 4.20
CA ALA A 74 -7.91 -5.36 5.29
C ALA A 74 -6.95 -6.07 6.27
N MET A 75 -7.25 -7.32 6.63
CA MET A 75 -6.37 -8.13 7.49
C MET A 75 -5.01 -8.37 6.83
N PHE A 76 -4.99 -8.72 5.54
CA PHE A 76 -3.76 -8.93 4.78
C PHE A 76 -2.91 -7.67 4.68
N CYS A 77 -3.52 -6.51 4.44
CA CYS A 77 -2.81 -5.22 4.41
C CYS A 77 -2.26 -4.87 5.79
N ALA A 78 -3.03 -5.09 6.85
CA ALA A 78 -2.59 -4.80 8.22
C ALA A 78 -1.40 -5.68 8.62
N THR A 79 -1.46 -6.99 8.35
CA THR A 79 -0.36 -7.90 8.67
C THR A 79 0.86 -7.67 7.76
N GLY A 80 0.65 -7.42 6.47
CA GLY A 80 1.71 -7.07 5.53
C GLY A 80 2.44 -5.79 5.93
N PHE A 81 1.70 -4.74 6.29
CA PHE A 81 2.28 -3.49 6.78
C PHE A 81 3.04 -3.69 8.10
N ALA A 82 2.47 -4.43 9.05
CA ALA A 82 3.16 -4.77 10.31
C ALA A 82 4.47 -5.54 10.04
N GLY A 83 4.47 -6.47 9.08
CA GLY A 83 5.68 -7.17 8.65
C GLY A 83 6.73 -6.24 8.03
N LEU A 84 6.32 -5.30 7.18
CA LEU A 84 7.21 -4.30 6.61
C LEU A 84 7.79 -3.35 7.67
N LEU A 85 7.00 -2.96 8.67
CA LEU A 85 7.49 -2.20 9.81
C LEU A 85 8.51 -3.02 10.61
N TYR A 86 8.17 -4.26 10.95
CA TYR A 86 9.09 -5.15 11.66
C TYR A 86 10.42 -5.30 10.90
N PHE A 87 10.37 -5.51 9.58
CA PHE A 87 11.55 -5.61 8.72
C PHE A 87 12.38 -4.31 8.72
N ASN A 88 11.73 -3.14 8.67
CA ASN A 88 12.42 -1.86 8.75
C ASN A 88 13.11 -1.61 10.11
N TYR A 89 12.57 -2.16 11.20
CA TYR A 89 13.13 -1.98 12.54
C TYR A 89 14.18 -3.03 12.92
N ASN A 90 14.07 -4.25 12.41
CA ASN A 90 14.86 -5.40 12.88
C ASN A 90 15.81 -5.97 11.82
N ASP A 91 15.79 -5.45 10.59
CA ASP A 91 16.62 -5.91 9.49
C ASP A 91 17.21 -4.71 8.72
N VAL A 92 17.77 -4.96 7.54
CA VAL A 92 18.47 -3.99 6.68
C VAL A 92 17.59 -2.83 6.17
N GLY A 93 16.27 -2.93 6.31
CA GLY A 93 15.31 -1.96 5.77
C GLY A 93 14.92 -2.22 4.31
N PHE A 94 13.69 -1.83 3.96
CA PHE A 94 13.07 -2.13 2.67
C PHE A 94 13.86 -1.60 1.47
N ILE A 95 14.32 -0.36 1.52
CA ILE A 95 15.03 0.29 0.40
C ILE A 95 16.36 -0.42 0.13
N THR A 96 17.16 -0.66 1.18
CA THR A 96 18.41 -1.40 1.07
C THR A 96 18.16 -2.84 0.60
N ALA A 97 17.09 -3.50 1.06
CA ALA A 97 16.72 -4.83 0.59
C ALA A 97 16.44 -4.86 -0.92
N VAL A 98 15.67 -3.89 -1.45
CA VAL A 98 15.42 -3.76 -2.89
C VAL A 98 16.73 -3.53 -3.66
N LYS A 99 17.63 -2.66 -3.17
CA LYS A 99 18.94 -2.42 -3.79
C LYS A 99 19.79 -3.70 -3.84
N LYS A 100 19.83 -4.46 -2.74
CA LYS A 100 20.57 -5.73 -2.66
C LYS A 100 19.99 -6.78 -3.59
N LEU A 101 18.66 -6.88 -3.67
CA LEU A 101 17.97 -7.81 -4.57
C LEU A 101 18.29 -7.51 -6.05
N TRP A 102 18.37 -6.23 -6.42
CA TRP A 102 18.69 -5.80 -7.78
C TRP A 102 20.16 -5.99 -8.16
N ALA A 103 21.05 -6.08 -7.18
CA ALA A 103 22.49 -6.27 -7.39
C ALA A 103 22.90 -7.75 -7.54
N LEU A 104 21.95 -8.69 -7.46
CA LEU A 104 22.13 -10.11 -7.75
C LEU A 104 22.20 -10.36 -9.26
#